data_AF-A0A3M7FFB0-F1
#
_entry.id   AF-A0A3M7FFB0-F1
#
_cell.length_a   1.000
_cell.length_b   1.000
_cell.length_c   1.000
_cell.angle_alpha   90.00
_cell.angle_beta   90.00
_cell.angle_gamma   90.00
#
_symmetry.space_group_name_H-M   'P 1'
#
loop_
_entity.id
_entity.type
_entity.pdbx_description
1 polymer ?
#
loop_
_entity_poly.entity_id
_entity_poly.type
_entity_poly.pdbx_seq_one_letter_code
_entity_poly.pdbx_strand_id
1 'polypeptide(L)'
;MQLSEWLSQDEVTQLNQVFNIALQHDSALVFWTGISPELARDWARRNGLKTLTIAMGDLYTDNVRKPSRSAKPSKSKSWSRYMKGASWIFAQHACQGRCAIVLTNAPPHVYSQRIHSNYREIEEPILKGFEAGRRTIQIDYVHPRVPGAAGFRYQSWPKDCSAEWLDFLECITIKDIVKRFVQCAFVRLLEEVKKAERESITGHERSVSLASVTKKSKREIVKGENLKKQQTVKVQQLAAQQAAQDKKAVKRLKLEREQQAAQDKKAAKRLKLEKEQQAAQDKKAAKRLKLEKEQQAAQDKKAAKRLKLEKEQQAAQDKKAAKRLKLEKEQQAAQDKKAAKRLKLEKEQQAAQDKKAAKRLKLEKEQQAAQDKKAAKRLKLEREQQAAQDKKAAKRLKLEKEQQAAQDKKAAKRLKLEREQQAAQDKKAAKRLKLEKQPRAP
;
A
#
# COMPACT_ATOMS: atom_id res chain seq x y z
N MET A 1 -21.58 8.26 -0.44
CA MET A 1 -20.91 9.57 -0.50
C MET A 1 -20.94 10.04 -1.94
N GLN A 2 -21.00 11.34 -2.21
CA GLN A 2 -20.94 11.86 -3.58
C GLN A 2 -19.57 12.51 -3.84
N LEU A 3 -18.91 12.15 -4.94
CA LEU A 3 -17.60 12.69 -5.32
C LEU A 3 -17.62 14.23 -5.49
N SER A 4 -18.76 14.77 -5.89
CA SER A 4 -19.05 16.21 -6.02
C SER A 4 -18.92 17.00 -4.70
N GLU A 5 -18.96 16.33 -3.54
CA GLU A 5 -18.64 16.96 -2.25
C GLU A 5 -17.15 17.34 -2.17
N TRP A 6 -16.27 16.61 -2.86
CA TRP A 6 -14.82 16.65 -2.64
C TRP A 6 -14.00 17.24 -3.79
N LEU A 7 -14.43 17.10 -5.05
CA LEU A 7 -13.69 17.57 -6.24
C LEU A 7 -14.60 18.31 -7.23
N SER A 8 -14.02 19.20 -8.05
CA SER A 8 -14.65 19.71 -9.27
C SER A 8 -14.59 18.68 -10.40
N GLN A 9 -15.44 18.83 -11.41
CA GLN A 9 -15.44 17.94 -12.58
C GLN A 9 -14.09 17.95 -13.33
N ASP A 10 -13.39 19.09 -13.34
CA ASP A 10 -12.07 19.25 -13.96
C ASP A 10 -10.99 18.49 -13.18
N GLU A 11 -10.98 18.60 -11.85
CA GLU A 11 -10.08 17.85 -10.95
C GLU A 11 -10.29 16.34 -11.11
N VAL A 12 -11.56 15.89 -11.20
CA VAL A 12 -11.92 14.48 -11.46
C VAL A 12 -11.39 14.03 -12.82
N THR A 13 -11.54 14.86 -13.86
CA THR A 13 -11.11 14.52 -15.22
C THR A 13 -9.58 14.43 -15.31
N GLN A 14 -8.86 15.38 -14.70
CA GLN A 14 -7.40 15.39 -14.62
C GLN A 14 -6.85 14.16 -13.88
N LEU A 15 -7.43 13.81 -12.71
CA LEU A 15 -7.02 12.64 -11.94
C LEU A 15 -7.26 11.33 -12.70
N ASN A 16 -8.41 11.17 -13.36
CA ASN A 16 -8.69 10.01 -14.21
C ASN A 16 -7.71 9.90 -15.39
N GLN A 17 -7.37 11.02 -16.05
CA GLN A 17 -6.40 11.01 -17.15
C GLN A 17 -5.01 10.54 -16.67
N VAL A 18 -4.53 11.07 -15.54
CA VAL A 18 -3.24 10.67 -14.94
C VAL A 18 -3.25 9.21 -14.50
N PHE A 19 -4.31 8.75 -13.82
CA PHE A 19 -4.40 7.37 -13.37
C PHE A 19 -4.59 6.36 -14.50
N ASN A 20 -5.32 6.70 -15.58
CA ASN A 20 -5.45 5.84 -16.75
C ASN A 20 -4.08 5.54 -17.39
N ILE A 21 -3.20 6.55 -17.48
CA ILE A 21 -1.83 6.39 -18.00
C ILE A 21 -0.95 5.67 -16.96
N ALA A 22 -0.94 6.14 -15.71
CA ALA A 22 -0.04 5.63 -14.68
C ALA A 22 -0.32 4.17 -14.27
N LEU A 23 -1.59 3.73 -14.34
CA LEU A 23 -2.04 2.41 -13.85
C LEU A 23 -2.38 1.43 -14.98
N GLN A 24 -2.09 1.78 -16.25
CA GLN A 24 -2.50 1.00 -17.43
C GLN A 24 -2.09 -0.47 -17.38
N HIS A 25 -0.90 -0.76 -16.84
CA HIS A 25 -0.32 -2.11 -16.76
C HIS A 25 -0.26 -2.68 -15.33
N ASP A 26 -0.80 -1.96 -14.33
CA ASP A 26 -0.75 -2.39 -12.93
C ASP A 26 -1.89 -3.37 -12.62
N SER A 27 -1.57 -4.63 -12.30
CA SER A 27 -2.55 -5.65 -11.88
C SER A 27 -2.97 -5.53 -10.41
N ALA A 28 -2.18 -4.81 -9.60
CA ALA A 28 -2.49 -4.55 -8.19
C ALA A 28 -2.08 -3.14 -7.76
N LEU A 29 -2.88 -2.53 -6.87
CA LEU A 29 -2.68 -1.17 -6.36
C LEU A 29 -2.40 -1.18 -4.85
N VAL A 30 -1.53 -0.27 -4.39
CA VAL A 30 -1.05 -0.25 -2.99
C VAL A 30 -1.72 0.85 -2.17
N PHE A 31 -2.51 0.40 -1.19
CA PHE A 31 -3.13 1.19 -0.13
C PHE A 31 -2.34 1.02 1.17
N TRP A 32 -2.58 1.87 2.16
CA TRP A 32 -1.88 1.77 3.44
C TRP A 32 -2.65 2.43 4.59
N THR A 33 -2.52 1.87 5.79
CA THR A 33 -3.06 2.48 7.03
C THR A 33 -2.17 2.13 8.22
N GLY A 34 -2.01 3.08 9.14
CA GLY A 34 -1.22 2.91 10.36
C GLY A 34 0.32 2.95 10.21
N ILE A 35 0.84 2.83 8.99
CA ILE A 35 2.28 2.99 8.67
C ILE A 35 2.61 4.41 8.16
N SER A 36 3.89 4.71 7.92
CA SER A 36 4.32 5.99 7.33
C SER A 36 4.22 5.99 5.79
N PRO A 37 3.93 7.14 5.16
CA PRO A 37 3.89 7.26 3.70
C PRO A 37 5.26 7.04 3.03
N GLU A 38 6.36 7.20 3.76
CA GLU A 38 7.72 6.89 3.31
C GLU A 38 7.86 5.37 3.11
N LEU A 39 7.54 4.60 4.16
CA LEU A 39 7.60 3.14 4.14
C LEU A 39 6.64 2.57 3.08
N ALA A 40 5.46 3.18 2.91
CA ALA A 40 4.51 2.77 1.88
C ALA A 40 5.05 2.97 0.46
N ARG A 41 5.68 4.13 0.19
CA ARG A 41 6.28 4.43 -1.12
C ARG A 41 7.48 3.55 -1.43
N ASP A 42 8.36 3.33 -0.44
CA ASP A 42 9.57 2.53 -0.65
C ASP A 42 9.27 1.02 -0.74
N TRP A 43 8.27 0.51 0.00
CA TRP A 43 7.77 -0.86 -0.20
C TRP A 43 7.18 -1.03 -1.59
N ALA A 44 6.32 -0.11 -2.04
CA ALA A 44 5.67 -0.20 -3.34
C ALA A 44 6.71 -0.17 -4.49
N ARG A 45 7.67 0.76 -4.44
CA ARG A 45 8.80 0.84 -5.39
C ARG A 45 9.59 -0.47 -5.48
N ARG A 46 9.94 -1.09 -4.34
CA ARG A 46 10.69 -2.37 -4.31
C ARG A 46 9.93 -3.55 -4.93
N ASN A 47 8.60 -3.48 -4.96
CA ASN A 47 7.74 -4.50 -5.55
C ASN A 47 7.27 -4.15 -6.98
N GLY A 48 7.71 -3.03 -7.56
CA GLY A 48 7.27 -2.57 -8.88
C GLY A 48 5.83 -2.02 -8.90
N LEU A 49 5.25 -1.72 -7.73
CA LEU A 49 3.84 -1.34 -7.55
C LEU A 49 3.67 0.15 -7.26
N LYS A 50 2.45 0.67 -7.45
CA LYS A 50 2.13 2.10 -7.23
C LYS A 50 1.16 2.31 -6.07
N THR A 51 1.49 3.27 -5.21
CA THR A 51 0.53 3.88 -4.26
C THR A 51 -0.15 5.08 -4.91
N LEU A 52 -1.26 5.57 -4.33
CA LEU A 52 -1.90 6.84 -4.69
C LEU A 52 -0.88 7.97 -4.95
N THR A 53 0.04 8.19 -4.02
CA THR A 53 1.05 9.27 -4.12
C THR A 53 2.11 9.06 -5.20
N ILE A 54 2.29 7.83 -5.69
CA ILE A 54 3.16 7.51 -6.84
C ILE A 54 2.36 7.68 -8.14
N ALA A 55 1.12 7.18 -8.16
CA ALA A 55 0.22 7.25 -9.31
C ALA A 55 -0.17 8.70 -9.69
N MET A 56 -0.28 9.60 -8.70
CA MET A 56 -0.53 11.03 -8.92
C MET A 56 0.65 11.78 -9.56
N GLY A 57 1.86 11.22 -9.50
CA GLY A 57 3.08 11.84 -10.04
C GLY A 57 3.24 13.30 -9.59
N ASP A 58 3.39 14.20 -10.57
CA ASP A 58 3.64 15.61 -10.32
C ASP A 58 2.46 16.37 -9.71
N LEU A 59 1.21 15.88 -9.83
CA LEU A 59 0.07 16.46 -9.12
C LEU A 59 0.26 16.38 -7.59
N TYR A 60 1.00 15.37 -7.11
CA TYR A 60 1.38 15.27 -5.70
C TYR A 60 2.65 16.09 -5.39
N THR A 61 3.69 16.00 -6.23
CA THR A 61 4.97 16.66 -5.93
C THR A 61 4.84 18.18 -5.95
N ASP A 62 4.12 18.77 -6.90
CA ASP A 62 4.09 20.21 -7.12
C ASP A 62 3.32 20.95 -6.01
N ASN A 63 2.26 20.32 -5.47
CA ASN A 63 1.54 20.77 -4.27
C ASN A 63 2.40 20.69 -2.99
N VAL A 64 3.31 19.72 -2.90
CA VAL A 64 4.27 19.58 -1.78
C VAL A 64 5.51 20.47 -1.94
N ARG A 65 5.88 20.82 -3.19
CA ARG A 65 7.07 21.61 -3.55
C ARG A 65 6.81 23.11 -3.61
N LYS A 66 5.54 23.54 -3.67
CA LYS A 66 5.09 24.93 -3.53
C LYS A 66 4.36 25.21 -2.18
N PRO A 67 4.89 24.81 -1.00
CA PRO A 67 4.30 25.15 0.28
C PRO A 67 4.58 26.62 0.57
N SER A 68 3.74 27.50 0.03
CA SER A 68 3.80 28.94 0.29
C SER A 68 3.77 29.15 1.81
N ARG A 69 4.84 29.73 2.37
CA ARG A 69 5.11 29.85 3.82
C ARG A 69 4.12 30.78 4.59
N SER A 70 2.96 31.03 3.99
CA SER A 70 1.85 31.88 4.43
C SER A 70 0.48 31.23 4.14
N ALA A 71 0.43 29.89 4.05
CA ALA A 71 -0.77 29.12 3.71
C ALA A 71 -1.90 29.27 4.74
N LYS A 72 -2.78 30.25 4.52
CA LYS A 72 -4.03 30.45 5.29
C LYS A 72 -4.78 29.11 5.46
N PRO A 73 -5.40 28.83 6.64
CA PRO A 73 -5.95 27.51 6.96
C PRO A 73 -7.02 26.97 5.99
N SER A 74 -7.64 27.86 5.19
CA SER A 74 -8.48 27.49 4.05
C SER A 74 -7.78 26.53 3.06
N LYS A 75 -6.52 26.82 2.68
CA LYS A 75 -5.77 25.97 1.71
C LYS A 75 -5.51 24.56 2.24
N SER A 76 -5.25 24.42 3.54
CA SER A 76 -5.06 23.09 4.17
C SER A 76 -6.34 22.25 4.10
N LYS A 77 -7.51 22.84 4.42
CA LYS A 77 -8.81 22.17 4.24
C LYS A 77 -9.06 21.78 2.79
N SER A 78 -8.71 22.64 1.83
CA SER A 78 -8.82 22.36 0.40
C SER A 78 -7.99 21.14 -0.02
N TRP A 79 -6.73 21.06 0.40
CA TRP A 79 -5.85 19.93 0.06
C TRP A 79 -6.30 18.61 0.72
N SER A 80 -6.75 18.64 1.99
CA SER A 80 -7.31 17.44 2.62
C SER A 80 -8.58 16.95 1.92
N ARG A 81 -9.44 17.87 1.43
CA ARG A 81 -10.63 17.53 0.63
C ARG A 81 -10.26 16.92 -0.73
N TYR A 82 -9.31 17.55 -1.43
CA TYR A 82 -8.77 17.04 -2.70
C TYR A 82 -8.19 15.62 -2.53
N MET A 83 -7.38 15.38 -1.50
CA MET A 83 -6.81 14.06 -1.21
C MET A 83 -7.87 13.00 -0.88
N LYS A 84 -9.02 13.37 -0.27
CA LYS A 84 -10.15 12.44 -0.09
C LYS A 84 -10.78 12.05 -1.43
N GLY A 85 -10.94 13.00 -2.35
CA GLY A 85 -11.37 12.72 -3.72
C GLY A 85 -10.37 11.87 -4.52
N ALA A 86 -9.07 12.15 -4.40
CA ALA A 86 -8.03 11.37 -5.07
C ALA A 86 -7.98 9.92 -4.55
N SER A 87 -8.11 9.72 -3.23
CA SER A 87 -8.32 8.39 -2.60
C SER A 87 -9.54 7.66 -3.19
N TRP A 88 -10.67 8.35 -3.37
CA TRP A 88 -11.90 7.77 -3.92
C TRP A 88 -11.71 7.28 -5.36
N ILE A 89 -11.14 8.11 -6.24
CA ILE A 89 -10.92 7.75 -7.66
C ILE A 89 -9.89 6.62 -7.76
N PHE A 90 -8.81 6.65 -6.97
CA PHE A 90 -7.81 5.58 -6.94
C PHE A 90 -8.39 4.23 -6.45
N ALA A 91 -9.30 4.26 -5.47
CA ALA A 91 -10.06 3.07 -5.06
C ALA A 91 -10.98 2.55 -6.19
N GLN A 92 -11.61 3.43 -6.97
CA GLN A 92 -12.38 2.99 -8.15
C GLN A 92 -11.51 2.33 -9.23
N HIS A 93 -10.27 2.79 -9.46
CA HIS A 93 -9.35 2.10 -10.37
C HIS A 93 -8.94 0.70 -9.88
N ALA A 94 -8.90 0.45 -8.56
CA ALA A 94 -8.72 -0.90 -8.04
C ALA A 94 -9.93 -1.82 -8.32
N CYS A 95 -11.14 -1.26 -8.40
CA CYS A 95 -12.37 -1.98 -8.75
C CYS A 95 -12.51 -2.29 -10.26
N GLN A 96 -11.56 -1.88 -11.10
CA GLN A 96 -11.51 -2.22 -12.53
C GLN A 96 -10.82 -3.58 -12.78
N GLY A 97 -11.11 -4.59 -11.97
CA GLY A 97 -10.49 -5.92 -12.10
C GLY A 97 -9.02 -5.99 -11.66
N ARG A 98 -8.63 -5.19 -10.67
CA ARG A 98 -7.30 -5.25 -10.02
C ARG A 98 -7.42 -5.83 -8.61
N CYS A 99 -6.30 -6.24 -8.02
CA CYS A 99 -6.21 -6.57 -6.58
C CYS A 99 -5.78 -5.34 -5.76
N ALA A 100 -6.20 -5.27 -4.50
CA ALA A 100 -5.80 -4.24 -3.56
C ALA A 100 -4.84 -4.81 -2.50
N ILE A 101 -3.67 -4.20 -2.37
CA ILE A 101 -2.65 -4.58 -1.39
C ILE A 101 -2.62 -3.50 -0.32
N VAL A 102 -2.87 -3.85 0.94
CA VAL A 102 -2.98 -2.89 2.03
C VAL A 102 -1.85 -3.10 3.02
N LEU A 103 -0.95 -2.11 3.08
CA LEU A 103 0.16 -2.09 4.01
C LEU A 103 -0.35 -1.62 5.38
N THR A 104 -0.30 -2.50 6.36
CA THR A 104 -0.95 -2.33 7.67
C THR A 104 0.01 -2.59 8.81
N ASN A 105 -0.32 -2.12 10.01
CA ASN A 105 0.35 -2.60 11.22
C ASN A 105 -0.06 -4.06 11.49
N ALA A 106 0.75 -4.80 12.26
CA ALA A 106 0.40 -6.17 12.61
C ALA A 106 -0.84 -6.24 13.54
N PRO A 107 -1.67 -7.29 13.44
CA PRO A 107 -2.68 -7.66 14.43
C PRO A 107 -2.12 -7.64 15.86
N PRO A 108 -2.93 -7.20 16.86
CA PRO A 108 -4.33 -6.82 16.75
C PRO A 108 -4.58 -5.39 16.23
N HIS A 109 -3.56 -4.55 16.10
CA HIS A 109 -3.72 -3.11 15.83
C HIS A 109 -3.53 -2.74 14.35
N VAL A 110 -4.24 -3.44 13.46
CA VAL A 110 -4.08 -3.36 12.00
C VAL A 110 -4.22 -1.94 11.43
N TYR A 111 -5.24 -1.22 11.89
CA TYR A 111 -5.60 0.12 11.40
C TYR A 111 -4.79 1.24 12.07
N SER A 112 -4.76 2.41 11.44
CA SER A 112 -4.35 3.65 12.12
C SER A 112 -5.20 3.94 13.36
N GLN A 113 -4.57 4.46 14.40
CA GLN A 113 -5.26 5.02 15.59
C GLN A 113 -6.03 6.32 15.27
N ARG A 114 -5.90 6.88 14.06
CA ARG A 114 -6.65 8.06 13.61
C ARG A 114 -8.09 7.66 13.27
N ILE A 115 -9.05 8.29 13.96
CA ILE A 115 -10.50 8.08 13.78
C ILE A 115 -10.91 8.24 12.31
N HIS A 116 -10.46 9.33 11.68
CA HIS A 116 -10.79 9.69 10.30
C HIS A 116 -9.63 9.38 9.33
N SER A 117 -9.43 8.10 9.02
CA SER A 117 -8.41 7.67 8.04
C SER A 117 -9.05 7.45 6.66
N ASN A 118 -8.46 8.03 5.59
CA ASN A 118 -8.95 7.89 4.22
C ASN A 118 -9.23 6.42 3.85
N TYR A 119 -8.33 5.51 4.21
CA TYR A 119 -8.51 4.08 3.94
C TYR A 119 -9.83 3.55 4.52
N ARG A 120 -10.07 3.74 5.81
CA ARG A 120 -11.24 3.17 6.50
C ARG A 120 -12.55 3.88 6.18
N GLU A 121 -12.51 5.18 5.90
CA GLU A 121 -13.71 5.97 5.60
C GLU A 121 -14.13 5.89 4.12
N ILE A 122 -13.19 5.70 3.20
CA ILE A 122 -13.38 5.92 1.76
C ILE A 122 -12.95 4.69 0.96
N GLU A 123 -11.67 4.32 1.04
CA GLU A 123 -11.06 3.36 0.12
C GLU A 123 -11.60 1.94 0.39
N GLU A 124 -11.67 1.52 1.65
CA GLU A 124 -12.14 0.19 2.05
C GLU A 124 -13.62 -0.09 1.70
N PRO A 125 -14.60 0.81 1.95
CA PRO A 125 -15.97 0.64 1.47
C PRO A 125 -16.07 0.49 -0.06
N ILE A 126 -15.30 1.28 -0.82
CA ILE A 126 -15.29 1.21 -2.29
C ILE A 126 -14.69 -0.11 -2.77
N LEU A 127 -13.53 -0.51 -2.23
CA LEU A 127 -12.87 -1.77 -2.55
C LEU A 127 -13.79 -2.98 -2.33
N LYS A 128 -14.50 -3.00 -1.18
CA LYS A 128 -15.48 -4.04 -0.83
C LYS A 128 -16.80 -3.96 -1.62
N GLY A 129 -16.99 -2.91 -2.43
CA GLY A 129 -18.08 -2.77 -3.40
C GLY A 129 -19.33 -2.04 -2.92
N PHE A 130 -19.32 -1.42 -1.73
CA PHE A 130 -20.52 -0.82 -1.11
C PHE A 130 -21.11 0.39 -1.86
N GLU A 131 -20.33 1.07 -2.72
CA GLU A 131 -20.70 2.39 -3.25
C GLU A 131 -20.92 2.43 -4.78
N ALA A 132 -20.52 1.40 -5.53
CA ALA A 132 -20.54 1.44 -7.01
C ALA A 132 -20.92 0.12 -7.71
N GLY A 133 -21.25 -0.95 -6.97
CA GLY A 133 -21.55 -2.30 -7.51
C GLY A 133 -20.34 -3.04 -8.12
N ARG A 134 -19.32 -2.30 -8.58
CA ARG A 134 -17.98 -2.80 -8.90
C ARG A 134 -17.17 -2.97 -7.60
N ARG A 135 -16.30 -3.96 -7.56
CA ARG A 135 -15.49 -4.35 -6.39
C ARG A 135 -14.08 -4.74 -6.83
N THR A 136 -13.09 -4.66 -5.95
CA THR A 136 -11.76 -5.24 -6.23
C THR A 136 -11.85 -6.77 -6.32
N ILE A 137 -10.87 -7.43 -6.95
CA ILE A 137 -10.83 -8.90 -6.99
C ILE A 137 -10.62 -9.46 -5.57
N GLN A 138 -9.67 -8.87 -4.85
CA GLN A 138 -9.18 -9.37 -3.57
C GLN A 138 -8.48 -8.23 -2.79
N ILE A 139 -8.59 -8.26 -1.46
CA ILE A 139 -7.84 -7.38 -0.55
C ILE A 139 -6.84 -8.24 0.24
N ASP A 140 -5.55 -8.00 0.04
CA ASP A 140 -4.46 -8.64 0.77
C ASP A 140 -3.84 -7.70 1.79
N TYR A 141 -3.51 -8.20 2.97
CA TYR A 141 -2.81 -7.45 4.01
C TYR A 141 -1.33 -7.83 4.10
N VAL A 142 -0.49 -6.83 4.37
CA VAL A 142 0.98 -6.94 4.43
C VAL A 142 1.49 -6.12 5.62
N HIS A 143 2.45 -6.67 6.36
CA HIS A 143 3.00 -6.04 7.57
C HIS A 143 4.48 -5.67 7.42
N PRO A 144 4.83 -4.65 6.61
CA PRO A 144 6.23 -4.31 6.31
C PRO A 144 7.04 -3.83 7.52
N ARG A 145 6.40 -3.60 8.67
CA ARG A 145 7.05 -3.25 9.94
C ARG A 145 7.56 -4.46 10.73
N VAL A 146 7.08 -5.67 10.43
CA VAL A 146 7.58 -6.90 11.07
C VAL A 146 8.73 -7.47 10.22
N PRO A 147 9.92 -7.73 10.79
CA PRO A 147 11.04 -8.33 10.05
C PRO A 147 10.64 -9.64 9.38
N GLY A 148 11.06 -9.86 8.13
CA GLY A 148 10.67 -11.02 7.32
C GLY A 148 9.25 -10.98 6.74
N ALA A 149 8.29 -10.31 7.38
CA ALA A 149 6.91 -10.21 6.92
C ALA A 149 6.69 -9.29 5.71
N ALA A 150 7.70 -8.52 5.29
CA ALA A 150 7.57 -7.55 4.20
C ALA A 150 7.26 -8.19 2.83
N GLY A 151 7.51 -9.48 2.64
CA GLY A 151 7.08 -10.26 1.47
C GLY A 151 5.87 -11.17 1.72
N PHE A 152 5.38 -11.26 2.96
CA PHE A 152 4.24 -12.09 3.31
C PHE A 152 2.92 -11.33 3.05
N ARG A 153 1.98 -12.02 2.41
CA ARG A 153 0.65 -11.51 2.04
C ARG A 153 -0.37 -12.57 2.44
N TYR A 154 -1.44 -12.16 3.09
CA TYR A 154 -2.58 -13.03 3.38
C TYR A 154 -3.88 -12.32 2.99
N GLN A 155 -4.89 -13.11 2.63
CA GLN A 155 -6.18 -12.56 2.22
C GLN A 155 -6.96 -12.03 3.42
N SER A 156 -7.52 -10.82 3.30
CA SER A 156 -8.48 -10.28 4.29
C SER A 156 -9.91 -10.22 3.74
N TRP A 157 -10.07 -10.16 2.41
CA TRP A 157 -11.39 -10.11 1.77
C TRP A 157 -11.31 -10.58 0.29
N PRO A 158 -12.34 -11.21 -0.31
CA PRO A 158 -13.63 -11.60 0.30
C PRO A 158 -13.57 -12.70 1.33
N LYS A 159 -12.54 -13.56 1.31
CA LYS A 159 -12.29 -14.56 2.37
C LYS A 159 -11.31 -13.98 3.38
N ASP A 160 -11.61 -14.09 4.68
CA ASP A 160 -10.67 -13.74 5.73
C ASP A 160 -9.77 -14.96 6.02
N CYS A 161 -8.48 -14.81 5.71
CA CYS A 161 -7.42 -15.78 5.94
C CYS A 161 -6.42 -15.30 7.00
N SER A 162 -6.84 -14.44 7.95
CA SER A 162 -5.97 -13.94 9.02
C SER A 162 -5.36 -15.01 9.95
N ALA A 163 -5.81 -16.26 9.87
CA ALA A 163 -5.14 -17.41 10.47
C ALA A 163 -3.74 -17.67 9.85
N GLU A 164 -3.57 -17.51 8.53
CA GLU A 164 -2.31 -17.73 7.81
C GLU A 164 -1.19 -16.81 8.36
N TRP A 165 -1.55 -15.62 8.86
CA TRP A 165 -0.62 -14.71 9.53
C TRP A 165 -0.15 -15.22 10.90
N LEU A 166 -1.01 -15.92 11.65
CA LEU A 166 -0.64 -16.53 12.92
C LEU A 166 0.33 -17.70 12.70
N ASP A 167 -0.01 -18.59 11.75
CA ASP A 167 0.86 -19.70 11.33
C ASP A 167 2.24 -19.20 10.84
N PHE A 168 2.25 -18.07 10.13
CA PHE A 168 3.48 -17.41 9.67
C PHE A 168 4.29 -16.79 10.84
N LEU A 169 3.64 -16.20 11.85
CA LEU A 169 4.32 -15.71 13.05
C LEU A 169 4.90 -16.85 13.91
N GLU A 170 4.18 -17.96 14.05
CA GLU A 170 4.73 -19.18 14.66
C GLU A 170 5.93 -19.68 13.85
N CYS A 171 5.84 -19.73 12.52
CA CYS A 171 6.97 -20.08 11.67
C CYS A 171 8.17 -19.12 11.80
N ILE A 172 7.97 -17.80 11.96
CA ILE A 172 9.07 -16.85 12.21
C ILE A 172 9.67 -17.11 13.60
N THR A 173 8.86 -17.19 14.65
CA THR A 173 9.37 -17.35 16.02
C THR A 173 10.09 -18.69 16.21
N ILE A 174 9.59 -19.77 15.62
CA ILE A 174 10.29 -21.06 15.55
C ILE A 174 11.60 -20.92 14.77
N LYS A 175 11.61 -20.26 13.61
CA LYS A 175 12.85 -20.04 12.83
C LYS A 175 13.87 -19.18 13.58
N ASP A 176 13.46 -18.17 14.33
CA ASP A 176 14.37 -17.37 15.17
C ASP A 176 14.87 -18.13 16.41
N ILE A 177 14.05 -19.00 17.01
CA ILE A 177 14.49 -19.92 18.07
C ILE A 177 15.52 -20.91 17.52
N VAL A 178 15.23 -21.56 16.39
CA VAL A 178 16.15 -22.50 15.72
C VAL A 178 17.42 -21.79 15.26
N LYS A 179 17.32 -20.58 14.69
CA LYS A 179 18.47 -19.77 14.27
C LYS A 179 19.34 -19.40 15.47
N ARG A 180 18.76 -18.95 16.59
CA ARG A 180 19.50 -18.70 17.84
C ARG A 180 20.17 -19.97 18.36
N PHE A 181 19.48 -21.12 18.32
CA PHE A 181 20.03 -22.39 18.77
C PHE A 181 21.21 -22.87 17.90
N VAL A 182 21.04 -22.86 16.57
CA VAL A 182 22.11 -23.20 15.60
C VAL A 182 23.28 -22.23 15.71
N GLN A 183 23.02 -20.93 15.87
CA GLN A 183 24.07 -19.92 16.01
C GLN A 183 24.82 -20.06 17.35
N CYS A 184 24.15 -20.43 18.45
CA CYS A 184 24.81 -20.81 19.71
C CYS A 184 25.61 -22.11 19.60
N ALA A 185 25.09 -23.12 18.88
CA ALA A 185 25.80 -24.38 18.65
C ALA A 185 27.05 -24.18 17.79
N PHE A 186 26.97 -23.34 16.75
CA PHE A 186 28.10 -23.00 15.89
C PHE A 186 29.19 -22.21 16.63
N VAL A 187 28.80 -21.26 17.50
CA VAL A 187 29.76 -20.54 18.35
C VAL A 187 30.47 -21.51 19.30
N ARG A 188 29.74 -22.41 19.98
CA ARG A 188 30.34 -23.43 20.86
C ARG A 188 31.26 -24.40 20.10
N LEU A 189 30.86 -24.85 18.92
CA LEU A 189 31.70 -25.72 18.08
C LEU A 189 33.00 -25.01 17.67
N LEU A 190 32.95 -23.71 17.35
CA LEU A 190 34.15 -22.91 17.08
C LEU A 190 35.02 -22.68 18.32
N GLU A 191 34.44 -22.63 19.52
CA GLU A 191 35.19 -22.57 20.79
C GLU A 191 35.86 -23.91 21.12
N GLU A 192 35.16 -25.04 20.92
CA GLU A 192 35.72 -26.38 21.12
C GLU A 192 36.81 -26.73 20.10
N VAL A 193 36.63 -26.38 18.82
CA VAL A 193 37.70 -26.53 17.80
C VAL A 193 38.92 -25.68 18.16
N LYS A 194 38.74 -24.40 18.54
CA LYS A 194 39.83 -23.51 19.00
C LYS A 194 40.45 -23.92 20.34
N LYS A 195 39.91 -24.94 21.01
CA LYS A 195 40.49 -25.58 22.19
C LYS A 195 41.30 -26.81 21.79
N ALA A 196 40.70 -27.72 21.02
CA ALA A 196 41.38 -28.91 20.50
C ALA A 196 42.61 -28.57 19.65
N GLU A 197 42.54 -27.51 18.84
CA GLU A 197 43.64 -27.01 18.00
C GLU A 197 44.83 -26.44 18.81
N ARG A 198 44.61 -26.08 20.10
CA ARG A 198 45.70 -25.72 21.03
C ARG A 198 46.30 -26.96 21.72
N GLU A 199 45.54 -28.04 21.78
CA GLU A 199 45.91 -29.31 22.42
C GLU A 199 46.61 -30.27 21.43
N SER A 200 46.45 -30.08 20.11
CA SER A 200 46.96 -30.99 19.06
C SER A 200 48.33 -30.63 18.44
N ILE A 201 49.01 -29.56 18.90
CA ILE A 201 50.27 -29.09 18.29
C ILE A 201 51.52 -29.92 18.72
N THR A 202 51.34 -30.95 19.55
CA THR A 202 52.40 -31.89 19.97
C THR A 202 52.12 -33.33 19.47
N GLY A 203 52.53 -33.70 18.24
CA GLY A 203 51.95 -34.89 17.56
C GLY A 203 52.69 -35.74 16.48
N HIS A 204 53.93 -35.45 16.04
CA HIS A 204 54.81 -36.37 15.24
C HIS A 204 54.46 -36.72 13.74
N GLU A 205 55.31 -37.53 13.04
CA GLU A 205 55.37 -37.71 11.55
C GLU A 205 55.54 -39.20 11.01
N ARG A 206 55.45 -39.44 9.66
CA ARG A 206 56.02 -40.58 8.79
C ARG A 206 55.37 -42.02 8.80
N SER A 207 55.79 -43.06 8.02
CA SER A 207 55.81 -43.38 6.54
C SER A 207 56.32 -44.85 6.21
N VAL A 208 56.14 -45.65 5.11
CA VAL A 208 55.13 -45.93 4.01
C VAL A 208 55.57 -47.12 3.04
N SER A 209 54.66 -47.97 2.47
CA SER A 209 54.79 -48.91 1.27
C SER A 209 55.63 -50.26 1.37
N LEU A 210 55.72 -51.30 0.47
CA LEU A 210 55.04 -51.84 -0.78
C LEU A 210 55.45 -53.36 -1.10
N ALA A 211 54.72 -54.21 -1.90
CA ALA A 211 55.18 -55.58 -2.40
C ALA A 211 54.30 -56.33 -3.51
N SER A 212 54.81 -57.35 -4.27
CA SER A 212 54.10 -58.27 -5.27
C SER A 212 55.02 -59.43 -5.86
N VAL A 213 54.72 -60.46 -6.72
CA VAL A 213 53.59 -61.42 -7.07
C VAL A 213 53.94 -62.48 -8.24
N THR A 214 53.18 -63.59 -8.50
CA THR A 214 53.10 -64.55 -9.72
C THR A 214 53.94 -65.91 -9.78
N LYS A 215 53.81 -66.99 -10.65
CA LYS A 215 52.80 -67.69 -11.58
C LYS A 215 53.30 -69.11 -12.15
N LYS A 216 52.42 -69.94 -12.83
CA LYS A 216 52.64 -71.14 -13.78
C LYS A 216 52.95 -72.57 -13.17
N SER A 217 52.98 -73.79 -13.80
CA SER A 217 52.80 -74.41 -15.19
C SER A 217 52.49 -75.98 -15.16
N LYS A 218 52.24 -76.72 -16.30
CA LYS A 218 51.89 -78.21 -16.38
C LYS A 218 52.00 -78.91 -17.81
N ARG A 219 52.08 -80.29 -17.94
CA ARG A 219 51.97 -81.13 -19.21
C ARG A 219 51.47 -82.65 -19.10
N GLU A 220 51.70 -83.56 -20.09
CA GLU A 220 50.93 -84.84 -20.44
C GLU A 220 51.71 -86.22 -20.60
N ILE A 221 51.22 -87.24 -21.40
CA ILE A 221 51.54 -88.72 -21.36
C ILE A 221 51.40 -89.52 -22.73
N VAL A 222 51.76 -90.85 -22.83
CA VAL A 222 51.81 -91.71 -24.08
C VAL A 222 51.49 -93.25 -23.91
N LYS A 223 51.61 -94.12 -24.97
CA LYS A 223 51.26 -95.60 -25.09
C LYS A 223 52.18 -96.34 -26.14
N GLY A 224 52.22 -97.69 -26.40
CA GLY A 224 51.83 -98.93 -25.68
C GLY A 224 51.22 -100.13 -26.51
N GLU A 225 51.97 -101.22 -26.85
CA GLU A 225 51.51 -102.40 -27.71
C GLU A 225 51.20 -103.75 -27.01
N ASN A 226 51.51 -103.92 -25.72
CA ASN A 226 51.57 -105.23 -25.00
C ASN A 226 50.18 -105.81 -24.59
N LEU A 227 49.20 -105.83 -25.49
CA LEU A 227 47.78 -105.79 -25.11
C LEU A 227 47.22 -107.03 -24.38
N LYS A 228 47.51 -108.26 -24.82
CA LYS A 228 46.90 -109.48 -24.22
C LYS A 228 47.54 -109.91 -22.90
N LYS A 229 48.87 -109.88 -22.75
CA LYS A 229 49.52 -110.10 -21.43
C LYS A 229 49.25 -108.95 -20.46
N GLN A 230 49.12 -107.71 -20.94
CA GLN A 230 48.60 -106.63 -20.11
C GLN A 230 47.16 -106.87 -19.64
N GLN A 231 46.31 -107.63 -20.33
CA GLN A 231 44.89 -107.68 -19.97
C GLN A 231 44.65 -108.41 -18.64
N THR A 232 45.29 -109.56 -18.42
CA THR A 232 45.24 -110.30 -17.14
C THR A 232 45.93 -109.54 -16.01
N VAL A 233 47.10 -108.93 -16.29
CA VAL A 233 47.82 -108.10 -15.32
C VAL A 233 47.02 -106.84 -14.97
N LYS A 234 46.32 -106.22 -15.93
CA LYS A 234 45.38 -105.11 -15.69
C LYS A 234 44.21 -105.54 -14.83
N VAL A 235 43.64 -106.74 -14.99
CA VAL A 235 42.55 -107.21 -14.11
C VAL A 235 43.04 -107.37 -12.67
N GLN A 236 44.21 -107.97 -12.44
CA GLN A 236 44.80 -108.04 -11.08
C GLN A 236 45.21 -106.65 -10.54
N GLN A 237 45.80 -105.78 -11.36
CA GLN A 237 46.14 -104.42 -10.96
C GLN A 237 44.90 -103.57 -10.69
N LEU A 238 43.80 -103.74 -11.43
CA LEU A 238 42.52 -103.08 -11.20
C LEU A 238 41.87 -103.60 -9.91
N ALA A 239 41.87 -104.90 -9.65
CA ALA A 239 41.39 -105.45 -8.38
C ALA A 239 42.21 -104.93 -7.17
N ALA A 240 43.54 -104.89 -7.29
CA ALA A 240 44.42 -104.34 -6.27
C ALA A 240 44.25 -102.82 -6.11
N GLN A 241 44.07 -102.07 -7.21
CA GLN A 241 43.76 -100.64 -7.17
C GLN A 241 42.37 -100.38 -6.57
N GLN A 242 41.38 -101.22 -6.85
CA GLN A 242 40.03 -101.12 -6.29
C GLN A 242 40.11 -101.32 -4.78
N ALA A 243 40.67 -102.43 -4.29
CA ALA A 243 40.86 -102.66 -2.86
C ALA A 243 41.72 -101.59 -2.16
N ALA A 244 42.67 -100.96 -2.87
CA ALA A 244 43.44 -99.82 -2.36
C ALA A 244 42.65 -98.49 -2.39
N GLN A 245 41.75 -98.29 -3.35
CA GLN A 245 40.82 -97.17 -3.40
C GLN A 245 39.71 -97.32 -2.35
N ASP A 246 39.16 -98.51 -2.14
CA ASP A 246 38.15 -98.79 -1.12
C ASP A 246 38.73 -98.55 0.28
N LYS A 247 39.96 -99.03 0.55
CA LYS A 247 40.69 -98.71 1.80
C LYS A 247 41.00 -97.21 1.95
N LYS A 248 41.16 -96.45 0.86
CA LYS A 248 41.28 -94.98 0.90
C LYS A 248 39.92 -94.29 1.06
N ALA A 249 38.84 -94.84 0.51
CA ALA A 249 37.47 -94.34 0.61
C ALA A 249 36.94 -94.50 2.04
N VAL A 250 37.12 -95.67 2.67
CA VAL A 250 36.79 -95.90 4.09
C VAL A 250 37.57 -94.95 5.01
N LYS A 251 38.86 -94.70 4.74
CA LYS A 251 39.65 -93.71 5.48
C LYS A 251 39.16 -92.27 5.26
N ARG A 252 38.77 -91.90 4.02
CA ARG A 252 38.16 -90.60 3.71
C ARG A 252 36.82 -90.41 4.42
N LEU A 253 35.90 -91.36 4.31
CA LEU A 253 34.59 -91.32 4.97
C LEU A 253 34.69 -91.23 6.50
N LYS A 254 35.70 -91.86 7.11
CA LYS A 254 35.98 -91.68 8.54
C LYS A 254 36.43 -90.24 8.85
N LEU A 255 37.41 -89.72 8.11
CA LEU A 255 37.92 -88.36 8.29
C LEU A 255 36.81 -87.30 8.05
N GLU A 256 35.95 -87.53 7.07
CA GLU A 256 34.84 -86.67 6.69
C GLU A 256 33.74 -86.66 7.77
N ARG A 257 33.40 -87.82 8.35
CA ARG A 257 32.52 -87.90 9.54
C ARG A 257 33.13 -87.20 10.77
N GLU A 258 34.44 -87.33 10.99
CA GLU A 258 35.14 -86.65 12.09
C GLU A 258 35.16 -85.12 11.87
N GLN A 259 35.35 -84.65 10.64
CA GLN A 259 35.25 -83.24 10.27
C GLN A 259 33.82 -82.71 10.41
N GLN A 260 32.80 -83.44 9.97
CA GLN A 260 31.40 -83.05 10.13
C GLN A 260 31.03 -82.91 11.62
N ALA A 261 31.34 -83.93 12.43
CA ALA A 261 31.09 -83.88 13.88
C ALA A 261 31.86 -82.75 14.59
N ALA A 262 33.00 -82.31 14.06
CA ALA A 262 33.73 -81.12 14.54
C ALA A 262 33.10 -79.80 14.08
N GLN A 263 32.47 -79.75 12.90
CA GLN A 263 31.68 -78.61 12.44
C GLN A 263 30.37 -78.49 13.23
N ASP A 264 29.63 -79.58 13.43
CA ASP A 264 28.37 -79.62 14.18
C ASP A 264 28.57 -79.13 15.63
N LYS A 265 29.67 -79.57 16.29
CA LYS A 265 30.06 -79.09 17.62
C LYS A 265 30.42 -77.59 17.66
N LYS A 266 30.91 -77.02 16.54
CA LYS A 266 31.15 -75.56 16.41
C LYS A 266 29.84 -74.81 16.15
N ALA A 267 28.96 -75.34 15.32
CA ALA A 267 27.64 -74.77 15.04
C ALA A 267 26.77 -74.72 16.30
N ALA A 268 26.67 -75.82 17.06
CA ALA A 268 25.93 -75.88 18.32
C ALA A 268 26.44 -74.87 19.36
N LYS A 269 27.77 -74.68 19.46
CA LYS A 269 28.37 -73.66 20.35
C LYS A 269 28.03 -72.23 19.90
N ARG A 270 28.07 -71.93 18.60
CA ARG A 270 27.65 -70.62 18.05
C ARG A 270 26.18 -70.33 18.34
N LEU A 271 25.30 -71.27 18.03
CA LEU A 271 23.84 -71.12 18.17
C LEU A 271 23.42 -70.95 19.64
N LYS A 272 24.12 -71.59 20.60
CA LYS A 272 23.91 -71.32 22.03
C LYS A 272 24.30 -69.88 22.40
N LEU A 273 25.47 -69.42 21.97
CA LEU A 273 26.01 -68.10 22.30
C LEU A 273 25.20 -66.96 21.65
N GLU A 274 24.68 -67.19 20.45
CA GLU A 274 23.75 -66.30 19.74
C GLU A 274 22.42 -66.12 20.49
N LYS A 275 21.80 -67.22 20.95
CA LYS A 275 20.59 -67.18 21.81
C LYS A 275 20.84 -66.45 23.13
N GLU A 276 22.02 -66.62 23.71
CA GLU A 276 22.42 -65.95 24.96
C GLU A 276 22.64 -64.44 24.75
N GLN A 277 23.21 -64.04 23.61
CA GLN A 277 23.30 -62.63 23.21
C GLN A 277 21.93 -62.01 22.93
N GLN A 278 21.02 -62.71 22.22
CA GLN A 278 19.67 -62.21 21.97
C GLN A 278 18.91 -61.97 23.28
N ALA A 279 18.89 -62.96 24.19
CA ALA A 279 18.26 -62.81 25.50
C ALA A 279 18.85 -61.66 26.35
N ALA A 280 20.14 -61.31 26.15
CA ALA A 280 20.77 -60.16 26.77
C ALA A 280 20.39 -58.81 26.11
N GLN A 281 20.12 -58.80 24.80
CA GLN A 281 19.56 -57.64 24.09
C GLN A 281 18.10 -57.40 24.47
N ASP A 282 17.26 -58.44 24.49
CA ASP A 282 15.84 -58.36 24.85
C ASP A 282 15.65 -57.79 26.26
N LYS A 283 16.46 -58.26 27.23
CA LYS A 283 16.48 -57.72 28.60
C LYS A 283 16.92 -56.24 28.67
N LYS A 284 17.75 -55.76 27.74
CA LYS A 284 18.12 -54.33 27.64
C LYS A 284 17.00 -53.52 26.97
N ALA A 285 16.36 -54.05 25.92
CA ALA A 285 15.23 -53.43 25.25
C ALA A 285 14.03 -53.24 26.19
N ALA A 286 13.63 -54.29 26.93
CA ALA A 286 12.55 -54.23 27.91
C ALA A 286 12.80 -53.19 29.02
N LYS A 287 14.05 -53.05 29.50
CA LYS A 287 14.42 -52.02 30.48
C LYS A 287 14.33 -50.60 29.89
N ARG A 288 14.78 -50.38 28.66
CA ARG A 288 14.64 -49.09 27.96
C ARG A 288 13.17 -48.70 27.79
N LEU A 289 12.35 -49.62 27.26
CA LEU A 289 10.93 -49.38 26.95
C LEU A 289 10.10 -49.11 28.21
N LYS A 290 10.44 -49.73 29.36
CA LYS A 290 9.84 -49.36 30.66
C LYS A 290 10.18 -47.93 31.07
N LEU A 291 11.46 -47.55 30.99
CA LEU A 291 11.95 -46.24 31.42
C LEU A 291 11.45 -45.10 30.52
N GLU A 292 11.30 -45.37 29.22
CA GLU A 292 10.68 -44.48 28.23
C GLU A 292 9.20 -44.21 28.53
N LYS A 293 8.40 -45.25 28.82
CA LYS A 293 7.00 -45.09 29.26
C LYS A 293 6.87 -44.29 30.56
N GLU A 294 7.80 -44.49 31.49
CA GLU A 294 7.86 -43.77 32.77
C GLU A 294 8.23 -42.28 32.58
N GLN A 295 9.13 -41.98 31.65
CA GLN A 295 9.42 -40.60 31.23
C GLN A 295 8.25 -39.94 30.52
N GLN A 296 7.55 -40.63 29.61
CA GLN A 296 6.36 -40.10 28.92
C GLN A 296 5.27 -39.73 29.93
N ALA A 297 4.90 -40.65 30.83
CA ALA A 297 3.91 -40.39 31.87
C ALA A 297 4.29 -39.23 32.82
N ALA A 298 5.60 -38.97 33.00
CA ALA A 298 6.10 -37.82 33.74
C ALA A 298 6.04 -36.49 32.94
N GLN A 299 6.16 -36.55 31.61
CA GLN A 299 5.92 -35.40 30.72
C GLN A 299 4.42 -35.07 30.63
N ASP A 300 3.56 -36.07 30.45
CA ASP A 300 2.10 -35.90 30.36
C ASP A 300 1.53 -35.23 31.63
N LYS A 301 2.00 -35.68 32.81
CA LYS A 301 1.65 -35.06 34.10
C LYS A 301 2.14 -33.60 34.24
N LYS A 302 3.22 -33.21 33.57
CA LYS A 302 3.71 -31.82 33.51
C LYS A 302 2.90 -30.99 32.51
N ALA A 303 2.55 -31.56 31.35
CA ALA A 303 1.71 -30.91 30.34
C ALA A 303 0.30 -30.62 30.89
N ALA A 304 -0.35 -31.60 31.51
CA ALA A 304 -1.68 -31.43 32.12
C ALA A 304 -1.70 -30.33 33.21
N LYS A 305 -0.64 -30.23 34.03
CA LYS A 305 -0.50 -29.15 35.02
C LYS A 305 -0.35 -27.77 34.38
N ARG A 306 0.45 -27.64 33.30
CA ARG A 306 0.58 -26.39 32.53
C ARG A 306 -0.75 -25.96 31.93
N LEU A 307 -1.43 -26.87 31.23
CA LEU A 307 -2.69 -26.62 30.52
C LEU A 307 -3.82 -26.20 31.48
N LYS A 308 -3.86 -26.74 32.71
CA LYS A 308 -4.78 -26.26 33.76
C LYS A 308 -4.47 -24.81 34.17
N LEU A 309 -3.21 -24.50 34.45
CA LEU A 309 -2.78 -23.18 34.93
C LEU A 309 -2.93 -22.09 33.85
N GLU A 310 -2.73 -22.46 32.59
CA GLU A 310 -2.98 -21.60 31.42
C GLU A 310 -4.47 -21.25 31.25
N LYS A 311 -5.37 -22.23 31.36
CA LYS A 311 -6.83 -21.98 31.36
C LYS A 311 -7.27 -21.09 32.52
N GLU A 312 -6.65 -21.24 33.69
CA GLU A 312 -6.93 -20.41 34.87
C GLU A 312 -6.42 -18.96 34.68
N GLN A 313 -5.25 -18.78 34.05
CA GLN A 313 -4.76 -17.46 33.65
C GLN A 313 -5.66 -16.80 32.59
N GLN A 314 -6.11 -17.54 31.57
CA GLN A 314 -7.01 -17.01 30.54
C GLN A 314 -8.32 -16.51 31.16
N ALA A 315 -8.98 -17.33 31.99
CA ALA A 315 -10.21 -16.94 32.69
C ALA A 315 -10.01 -15.71 33.61
N ALA A 316 -8.81 -15.49 34.15
CA ALA A 316 -8.46 -14.30 34.91
C ALA A 316 -8.21 -13.06 34.01
N GLN A 317 -7.70 -13.24 32.79
CA GLN A 317 -7.61 -12.18 31.79
C GLN A 317 -9.00 -11.78 31.25
N ASP A 318 -9.85 -12.75 30.92
CA ASP A 318 -11.21 -12.52 30.41
C ASP A 318 -12.05 -11.71 31.42
N LYS A 319 -11.97 -12.06 32.72
CA LYS A 319 -12.61 -11.30 33.81
C LYS A 319 -12.07 -9.86 33.94
N LYS A 320 -10.81 -9.60 33.60
CA LYS A 320 -10.24 -8.24 33.55
C LYS A 320 -10.69 -7.48 32.29
N ALA A 321 -10.75 -8.15 31.14
CA ALA A 321 -11.24 -7.58 29.88
C ALA A 321 -12.71 -7.17 29.99
N ALA A 322 -13.59 -8.04 30.50
CA ALA A 322 -15.00 -7.75 30.70
C ALA A 322 -15.24 -6.53 31.63
N LYS A 323 -14.45 -6.39 32.71
CA LYS A 323 -14.51 -5.21 33.59
C LYS A 323 -14.09 -3.92 32.88
N ARG A 324 -13.03 -3.95 32.06
CA ARG A 324 -12.59 -2.81 31.24
C ARG A 324 -13.67 -2.40 30.24
N LEU A 325 -14.22 -3.36 29.49
CA LEU A 325 -15.21 -3.13 28.44
C LEU A 325 -16.53 -2.54 29.01
N LYS A 326 -16.95 -2.93 30.23
CA LYS A 326 -18.07 -2.28 30.93
C LYS A 326 -17.77 -0.81 31.23
N LEU A 327 -16.60 -0.53 31.80
CA LEU A 327 -16.19 0.82 32.23
C LEU A 327 -16.00 1.76 31.03
N GLU A 328 -15.48 1.25 29.91
CA GLU A 328 -15.36 1.96 28.64
C GLU A 328 -16.72 2.36 28.05
N LYS A 329 -17.70 1.44 28.02
CA LYS A 329 -19.09 1.74 27.62
C LYS A 329 -19.74 2.80 28.50
N GLU A 330 -19.48 2.76 29.81
CA GLU A 330 -20.00 3.73 30.78
C GLU A 330 -19.37 5.12 30.61
N GLN A 331 -18.07 5.19 30.29
CA GLN A 331 -17.40 6.43 29.90
C GLN A 331 -17.92 6.99 28.57
N GLN A 332 -18.15 6.14 27.55
CA GLN A 332 -18.70 6.59 26.26
C GLN A 332 -20.09 7.21 26.45
N ALA A 333 -21.00 6.53 27.15
CA ALA A 333 -22.33 7.05 27.45
C ALA A 333 -22.30 8.38 28.25
N ALA A 334 -21.28 8.60 29.08
CA ALA A 334 -21.06 9.87 29.77
C ALA A 334 -20.50 10.98 28.84
N GLN A 335 -19.71 10.64 27.83
CA GLN A 335 -19.28 11.57 26.78
C GLN A 335 -20.44 11.93 25.85
N ASP A 336 -21.24 10.97 25.41
CA ASP A 336 -22.40 11.19 24.53
C ASP A 336 -23.42 12.14 25.18
N LYS A 337 -23.72 11.94 26.48
CA LYS A 337 -24.56 12.86 27.27
C LYS A 337 -23.98 14.27 27.37
N LYS A 338 -22.66 14.44 27.37
CA LYS A 338 -22.01 15.77 27.35
C LYS A 338 -22.05 16.39 25.95
N ALA A 339 -21.86 15.60 24.89
CA ALA A 339 -21.95 16.04 23.50
C ALA A 339 -23.37 16.51 23.16
N ALA A 340 -24.40 15.74 23.49
CA ALA A 340 -25.80 16.10 23.27
C ALA A 340 -26.20 17.42 23.96
N LYS A 341 -25.71 17.67 25.18
CA LYS A 341 -25.93 18.95 25.89
C LYS A 341 -25.26 20.13 25.18
N ARG A 342 -24.03 19.97 24.67
CA ARG A 342 -23.34 21.00 23.88
C ARG A 342 -24.09 21.31 22.58
N LEU A 343 -24.49 20.27 21.85
CA LEU A 343 -25.18 20.39 20.56
C LEU A 343 -26.55 21.08 20.67
N LYS A 344 -27.28 20.89 21.79
CA LYS A 344 -28.51 21.66 22.08
C LYS A 344 -28.21 23.14 22.28
N LEU A 345 -27.21 23.47 23.09
CA LEU A 345 -26.83 24.85 23.45
C LEU A 345 -26.28 25.62 22.24
N GLU A 346 -25.54 24.94 21.36
CA GLU A 346 -25.04 25.49 20.09
C GLU A 346 -26.18 25.85 19.13
N LYS A 347 -27.17 24.96 18.95
CA LYS A 347 -28.38 25.26 18.16
C LYS A 347 -29.19 26.43 18.72
N GLU A 348 -29.27 26.56 20.04
CA GLU A 348 -29.95 27.65 20.72
C GLU A 348 -29.21 29.00 20.54
N GLN A 349 -27.87 28.98 20.58
CA GLN A 349 -27.05 30.14 20.25
C GLN A 349 -27.18 30.55 18.77
N GLN A 350 -27.20 29.59 17.83
CA GLN A 350 -27.39 29.90 16.40
C GLN A 350 -28.75 30.57 16.16
N ALA A 351 -29.83 29.99 16.69
CA ALA A 351 -31.17 30.58 16.57
C ALA A 351 -31.28 31.99 17.20
N ALA A 352 -30.48 32.30 18.23
CA ALA A 352 -30.36 33.63 18.81
C ALA A 352 -29.54 34.60 17.94
N GLN A 353 -28.54 34.13 17.20
CA GLN A 353 -27.81 34.92 16.20
C GLN A 353 -28.70 35.20 14.97
N ASP A 354 -29.40 34.21 14.44
CA ASP A 354 -30.28 34.35 13.28
C ASP A 354 -31.39 35.38 13.54
N LYS A 355 -32.01 35.34 14.73
CA LYS A 355 -32.99 36.35 15.18
C LYS A 355 -32.40 37.76 15.27
N LYS A 356 -31.11 37.92 15.59
CA LYS A 356 -30.41 39.23 15.59
C LYS A 356 -30.07 39.68 14.16
N ALA A 357 -29.66 38.77 13.28
CA ALA A 357 -29.39 39.05 11.88
C ALA A 357 -30.65 39.50 11.14
N ALA A 358 -31.77 38.79 11.29
CA ALA A 358 -33.06 39.14 10.69
C ALA A 358 -33.55 40.54 11.11
N LYS A 359 -33.37 40.91 12.40
CA LYS A 359 -33.70 42.26 12.89
C LYS A 359 -32.83 43.35 12.25
N ARG A 360 -31.52 43.11 12.09
CA ARG A 360 -30.62 44.05 11.40
C ARG A 360 -31.01 44.25 9.94
N LEU A 361 -31.25 43.15 9.21
CA LEU A 361 -31.60 43.17 7.78
C LEU A 361 -32.94 43.89 7.51
N LYS A 362 -33.92 43.79 8.42
CA LYS A 362 -35.16 44.60 8.32
C LYS A 362 -34.87 46.10 8.46
N LEU A 363 -34.08 46.48 9.48
CA LEU A 363 -33.78 47.87 9.78
C LEU A 363 -32.93 48.52 8.68
N GLU A 364 -32.00 47.77 8.08
CA GLU A 364 -31.21 48.16 6.92
C GLU A 364 -32.10 48.43 5.69
N LYS A 365 -33.08 47.57 5.41
CA LYS A 365 -34.08 47.80 4.34
C LYS A 365 -34.96 49.03 4.59
N GLU A 366 -35.36 49.28 5.84
CA GLU A 366 -36.11 50.50 6.21
C GLU A 366 -35.24 51.76 6.04
N GLN A 367 -33.95 51.70 6.37
CA GLN A 367 -33.01 52.80 6.14
C GLN A 367 -32.79 53.07 4.65
N GLN A 368 -32.60 52.03 3.82
CA GLN A 368 -32.44 52.20 2.37
C GLN A 368 -33.68 52.85 1.76
N ALA A 369 -34.88 52.33 2.05
CA ALA A 369 -36.13 52.91 1.55
C ALA A 369 -36.37 54.36 2.02
N ALA A 370 -35.81 54.76 3.16
CA ALA A 370 -35.81 56.14 3.62
C ALA A 370 -34.79 57.04 2.90
N GLN A 371 -33.63 56.49 2.47
CA GLN A 371 -32.67 57.19 1.60
C GLN A 371 -33.24 57.36 0.19
N ASP A 372 -33.81 56.31 -0.40
CA ASP A 372 -34.41 56.33 -1.75
C ASP A 372 -35.52 57.40 -1.85
N LYS A 373 -36.38 57.49 -0.83
CA LYS A 373 -37.41 58.53 -0.73
C LYS A 373 -36.83 59.96 -0.60
N LYS A 374 -35.64 60.13 -0.02
CA LYS A 374 -34.93 61.43 0.00
C LYS A 374 -34.28 61.74 -1.35
N ALA A 375 -33.70 60.76 -2.01
CA ALA A 375 -33.10 60.91 -3.35
C ALA A 375 -34.16 61.27 -4.40
N ALA A 376 -35.30 60.57 -4.43
CA ALA A 376 -36.41 60.86 -5.33
C ALA A 376 -36.97 62.29 -5.16
N LYS A 377 -37.06 62.78 -3.91
CA LYS A 377 -37.46 64.18 -3.63
C LYS A 377 -36.45 65.20 -4.16
N ARG A 378 -35.13 64.92 -4.03
CA ARG A 378 -34.07 65.78 -4.58
C ARG A 378 -34.15 65.84 -6.12
N LEU A 379 -34.22 64.69 -6.79
CA LEU A 379 -34.31 64.60 -8.25
C LEU A 379 -35.55 65.31 -8.83
N LYS A 380 -36.69 65.30 -8.12
CA LYS A 380 -37.88 66.07 -8.54
C LYS A 380 -37.64 67.58 -8.48
N LEU A 381 -37.07 68.06 -7.38
CA LEU A 381 -36.79 69.48 -7.15
C LEU A 381 -35.71 70.01 -8.12
N GLU A 382 -34.69 69.20 -8.41
CA GLU A 382 -33.65 69.48 -9.39
C GLU A 382 -34.21 69.60 -10.82
N ARG A 383 -35.10 68.70 -11.24
CA ARG A 383 -35.82 68.80 -12.52
C ARG A 383 -36.72 70.03 -12.60
N GLU A 384 -37.38 70.41 -11.51
CA GLU A 384 -38.18 71.63 -11.44
C GLU A 384 -37.33 72.90 -11.53
N GLN A 385 -36.15 72.91 -10.91
CA GLN A 385 -35.16 73.98 -11.06
C GLN A 385 -34.63 74.07 -12.50
N GLN A 386 -34.26 72.95 -13.13
CA GLN A 386 -33.80 72.94 -14.52
C GLN A 386 -34.87 73.50 -15.47
N ALA A 387 -36.10 72.98 -15.38
CA ALA A 387 -37.20 73.48 -16.21
C ALA A 387 -37.52 74.98 -15.99
N ALA A 388 -37.22 75.53 -14.80
CA ALA A 388 -37.31 76.96 -14.53
C ALA A 388 -36.13 77.77 -15.11
N GLN A 389 -34.93 77.19 -15.20
CA GLN A 389 -33.79 77.78 -15.93
C GLN A 389 -34.05 77.77 -17.45
N ASP A 390 -34.50 76.65 -18.01
CA ASP A 390 -34.80 76.51 -19.45
C ASP A 390 -35.85 77.52 -19.91
N LYS A 391 -36.91 77.72 -19.11
CA LYS A 391 -37.93 78.75 -19.35
C LYS A 391 -37.37 80.19 -19.29
N LYS A 392 -36.35 80.45 -18.48
CA LYS A 392 -35.65 81.76 -18.44
C LYS A 392 -34.73 81.92 -19.67
N ALA A 393 -34.02 80.86 -20.07
CA ALA A 393 -33.16 80.86 -21.26
C ALA A 393 -33.98 81.09 -22.54
N ALA A 394 -35.08 80.36 -22.73
CA ALA A 394 -35.97 80.52 -23.88
C ALA A 394 -36.56 81.94 -23.99
N LYS A 395 -36.91 82.57 -22.86
CA LYS A 395 -37.35 83.97 -22.84
C LYS A 395 -36.26 84.95 -23.26
N ARG A 396 -35.01 84.76 -22.79
CA ARG A 396 -33.85 85.57 -23.21
C ARG A 396 -33.60 85.44 -24.71
N LEU A 397 -33.55 84.22 -25.23
CA LEU A 397 -33.27 83.91 -26.64
C LEU A 397 -34.35 84.49 -27.58
N LYS A 398 -35.63 84.52 -27.17
CA LYS A 398 -36.69 85.22 -27.92
C LYS A 398 -36.46 86.73 -27.97
N LEU A 399 -36.13 87.35 -26.83
CA LEU A 399 -35.90 88.79 -26.73
C LEU A 399 -34.64 89.23 -27.51
N GLU A 400 -33.59 88.41 -27.49
CA GLU A 400 -32.38 88.58 -28.28
C GLU A 400 -32.67 88.54 -29.80
N LYS A 401 -33.48 87.58 -30.27
CA LYS A 401 -33.94 87.54 -31.68
C LYS A 401 -34.78 88.75 -32.07
N GLU A 402 -35.63 89.25 -31.17
CA GLU A 402 -36.41 90.48 -31.40
C GLU A 402 -35.51 91.73 -31.45
N GLN A 403 -34.47 91.80 -30.61
CA GLN A 403 -33.46 92.85 -30.68
C GLN A 403 -32.65 92.79 -31.98
N GLN A 404 -32.20 91.61 -32.42
CA GLN A 404 -31.48 91.45 -33.68
C GLN A 404 -32.33 91.91 -34.86
N ALA A 405 -33.58 91.42 -34.98
CA ALA A 405 -34.49 91.84 -36.04
C ALA A 405 -34.80 93.35 -36.02
N ALA A 406 -34.70 94.02 -34.86
CA ALA A 406 -34.80 95.47 -34.75
C ALA A 406 -33.51 96.20 -35.17
N GLN A 407 -32.33 95.61 -34.97
CA GLN A 407 -31.06 96.11 -35.53
C GLN A 407 -31.03 95.95 -37.06
N ASP A 408 -31.40 94.78 -37.58
CA ASP A 408 -31.44 94.50 -39.02
C ASP A 408 -32.35 95.48 -39.76
N LYS A 409 -33.54 95.78 -39.20
CA LYS A 409 -34.46 96.81 -39.73
C LYS A 409 -33.87 98.23 -39.70
N LYS A 410 -33.00 98.55 -38.73
CA LYS A 410 -32.26 99.84 -38.70
C LYS A 410 -31.15 99.86 -39.75
N ALA A 411 -30.41 98.76 -39.92
CA ALA A 411 -29.36 98.62 -40.93
C ALA A 411 -29.93 98.72 -42.36
N ALA A 412 -31.02 98.02 -42.65
CA ALA A 412 -31.70 98.08 -43.94
C ALA A 412 -32.20 99.50 -44.29
N LYS A 413 -32.70 100.25 -43.29
CA LYS A 413 -33.07 101.67 -43.47
C LYS A 413 -31.86 102.56 -43.77
N ARG A 414 -30.72 102.34 -43.10
CA ARG A 414 -29.46 103.06 -43.39
C ARG A 414 -28.98 102.77 -44.82
N LEU A 415 -28.88 101.50 -45.21
CA LEU A 415 -28.47 101.09 -46.56
C LEU A 415 -29.38 101.66 -47.67
N LYS A 416 -30.69 101.79 -47.44
CA LYS A 416 -31.60 102.44 -48.40
C LYS A 416 -31.30 103.93 -48.55
N LEU A 417 -31.12 104.64 -47.44
CA LEU A 417 -30.80 106.07 -47.43
C LEU A 417 -29.42 106.38 -48.02
N GLU A 418 -28.44 105.51 -47.77
CA GLU A 418 -27.10 105.55 -48.36
C GLU A 418 -27.13 105.34 -49.88
N ARG A 419 -27.92 104.37 -50.38
CA ARG A 419 -28.16 104.19 -51.83
C ARG A 419 -28.87 105.40 -52.46
N GLU A 420 -29.82 106.02 -51.76
CA GLU A 420 -30.50 107.24 -52.23
C GLU A 420 -29.53 108.44 -52.27
N GLN A 421 -28.64 108.56 -51.30
CA GLN A 421 -27.55 109.55 -51.31
C GLN A 421 -26.56 109.29 -52.46
N GLN A 422 -26.14 108.04 -52.68
CA GLN A 422 -25.26 107.70 -53.80
C GLN A 422 -25.92 108.03 -55.15
N ALA A 423 -27.16 107.60 -55.38
CA ALA A 423 -27.88 107.94 -56.60
C ALA A 423 -28.09 109.46 -56.80
N ALA A 424 -28.12 110.25 -55.71
CA ALA A 424 -28.12 111.71 -55.79
C ALA A 424 -26.74 112.31 -56.11
N GLN A 425 -25.64 111.69 -55.64
CA GLN A 425 -24.28 112.03 -56.05
C GLN A 425 -24.04 111.67 -57.52
N ASP A 426 -24.44 110.48 -57.97
CA ASP A 426 -24.32 110.01 -59.35
C ASP A 426 -25.07 110.94 -60.32
N LYS A 427 -26.27 111.40 -59.95
CA LYS A 427 -27.03 112.41 -60.70
C LYS A 427 -26.32 113.78 -60.76
N LYS A 428 -25.60 114.18 -59.70
CA LYS A 428 -24.77 115.40 -59.71
C LYS A 428 -23.52 115.22 -60.59
N ALA A 429 -22.86 114.06 -60.52
CA ALA A 429 -21.72 113.71 -61.36
C ALA A 429 -22.11 113.69 -62.85
N ALA A 430 -23.22 113.01 -63.19
CA ALA A 430 -23.76 112.97 -64.56
C ALA A 430 -24.17 114.36 -65.08
N LYS A 431 -24.63 115.28 -64.21
CA LYS A 431 -24.85 116.69 -64.59
C LYS A 431 -23.52 117.42 -64.88
N ARG A 432 -22.47 117.24 -64.06
CA ARG A 432 -21.13 117.79 -64.35
C ARG A 432 -20.58 117.26 -65.68
N LEU A 433 -20.65 115.95 -65.89
CA LEU A 433 -20.17 115.26 -67.10
C LEU A 433 -20.98 115.64 -68.37
N LYS A 434 -22.20 116.17 -68.23
CA LYS A 434 -22.94 116.80 -69.34
C LYS A 434 -22.54 118.25 -69.57
N LEU A 435 -22.20 119.00 -68.52
CA LEU A 435 -21.70 120.38 -68.62
C LEU A 435 -20.33 120.41 -69.32
N GLU A 436 -19.46 119.47 -68.95
CA GLU A 436 -18.12 119.25 -69.51
C GLU A 436 -18.14 118.76 -70.98
N LYS A 437 -19.31 118.34 -71.48
CA LYS A 437 -19.54 117.92 -72.87
C LYS A 437 -20.29 118.95 -73.71
N GLN A 438 -20.47 120.18 -73.22
CA GLN A 438 -20.83 121.30 -74.10
C GLN A 438 -19.59 121.76 -74.88
N PRO A 439 -19.72 122.07 -76.18
CA PRO A 439 -18.58 122.54 -76.97
C PRO A 439 -18.13 123.92 -76.49
N ARG A 440 -16.81 124.15 -76.43
CA ARG A 440 -16.27 125.51 -76.49
C ARG A 440 -16.52 126.04 -77.90
N ALA A 441 -17.48 126.96 -78.03
CA ALA A 441 -17.49 127.90 -79.15
C ALA A 441 -16.41 128.98 -78.90
N PRO A 442 -15.63 129.38 -79.91
CA PRO A 442 -14.90 130.65 -79.90
C PRO A 442 -15.85 131.85 -80.09
#